data_AF-A0A814ZED4-F1
#
_entry.id   AF-A0A814ZED4-F1
#
_cell.length_a   1.000
_cell.length_b   1.000
_cell.length_c   1.000
_cell.angle_alpha   90.00
_cell.angle_beta   90.00
_cell.angle_gamma   90.00
#
_symmetry.space_group_name_H-M   'P 1'
#
loop_
_entity.id
_entity.type
_entity.pdbx_description
1 polymer ?
#
loop_
_entity_poly.entity_id
_entity_poly.type
_entity_poly.pdbx_seq_one_letter_code
_entity_poly.pdbx_strand_id
1 'polypeptide(L)'
;MIRLIQRLLKYTSIKHLDYQLLIDSLGKLREIAKKIKLNEQSRKTEKHLSMFYIVHIIDNYRSEFLAVHHDYIEKFQVIELQQELTTIQLHLTRFLFSDCLEYMWKAFESISHFSWHPDGDHL
;
A
#
# COMPACT_ATOMS: atom_id res chain seq x y z
N MET A 1 -23.63 8.98 -13.11
CA MET A 1 -24.88 8.19 -13.20
C MET A 1 -26.02 8.75 -12.35
N ILE A 2 -25.92 8.82 -11.01
CA ILE A 2 -26.99 9.38 -10.12
C ILE A 2 -27.49 10.77 -10.57
N ARG A 3 -26.56 11.69 -10.90
CA ARG A 3 -26.90 13.05 -11.36
C ARG A 3 -27.70 13.07 -12.67
N LEU A 4 -27.53 12.07 -13.54
CA LEU A 4 -28.25 11.99 -14.81
C LEU A 4 -29.71 11.58 -14.57
N ILE A 5 -29.93 10.57 -13.72
CA ILE A 5 -31.30 10.12 -13.36
C ILE A 5 -32.06 11.23 -12.62
N GLN A 6 -31.39 11.98 -11.74
CA GLN A 6 -32.01 13.15 -11.08
C GLN A 6 -32.45 14.23 -12.07
N ARG A 7 -31.63 14.49 -13.10
CA ARG A 7 -32.00 15.43 -14.17
C ARG A 7 -33.16 14.89 -14.98
N LEU A 8 -33.14 13.61 -15.36
CA LEU A 8 -34.23 12.99 -16.10
C LEU A 8 -35.55 13.10 -15.33
N LEU A 9 -35.54 12.72 -14.04
CA LEU A 9 -36.71 12.78 -13.15
C LEU A 9 -37.29 14.20 -13.03
N LYS A 10 -36.45 15.24 -13.07
CA LYS A 10 -36.89 16.65 -13.04
C LYS A 10 -37.76 17.03 -14.25
N TYR A 11 -37.54 16.38 -15.39
CA TYR A 11 -38.27 16.64 -16.63
C TYR A 11 -39.30 15.57 -16.98
N THR A 12 -39.44 14.53 -16.15
CA THR A 12 -40.42 13.46 -16.34
C THR A 12 -41.67 13.74 -15.50
N SER A 13 -42.85 13.74 -16.14
CA SER A 13 -44.13 13.90 -15.45
C SER A 13 -44.43 12.73 -14.50
N ILE A 14 -45.12 13.00 -13.39
CA ILE A 14 -45.54 11.98 -12.41
C ILE A 14 -46.45 10.91 -13.06
N LYS A 15 -47.22 11.29 -14.09
CA LYS A 15 -48.11 10.37 -14.82
C LYS A 15 -47.38 9.51 -15.86
N HIS A 16 -46.09 9.78 -16.10
CA HIS A 16 -45.30 9.01 -17.04
C HIS A 16 -45.02 7.62 -16.46
N LEU A 17 -45.10 6.60 -17.31
CA LEU A 17 -44.90 5.19 -16.91
C LEU A 17 -43.55 4.99 -16.20
N ASP A 18 -42.50 5.65 -16.69
CA ASP A 18 -41.15 5.52 -16.15
C ASP A 18 -40.90 6.31 -14.86
N TYR A 19 -41.83 7.16 -14.41
CA TYR A 19 -41.59 8.04 -13.26
C TYR A 19 -41.25 7.24 -11.99
N GLN A 20 -42.00 6.17 -11.72
CA GLN A 20 -41.73 5.28 -10.58
C GLN A 20 -40.43 4.49 -10.76
N LEU A 21 -40.17 3.98 -11.97
CA LEU A 21 -38.94 3.23 -12.27
C LEU A 21 -37.68 4.09 -12.06
N LEU A 22 -37.75 5.38 -12.36
CA LEU A 22 -36.65 6.33 -12.15
C LEU A 22 -36.41 6.62 -10.67
N ILE A 23 -37.47 6.74 -9.86
CA ILE A 23 -37.36 6.89 -8.40
C ILE A 23 -36.69 5.66 -7.79
N ASP A 24 -37.17 4.47 -8.15
CA ASP A 24 -36.64 3.20 -7.63
C ASP A 24 -35.17 3.01 -8.01
N SER A 25 -34.83 3.28 -9.27
CA SER A 25 -33.45 3.21 -9.76
C SER A 25 -32.54 4.21 -9.03
N LEU A 26 -33.02 5.42 -8.77
CA LEU A 26 -32.28 6.42 -8.01
C LEU A 26 -32.05 5.99 -6.56
N GLY A 27 -33.05 5.36 -5.93
CA GLY A 27 -32.95 4.78 -4.59
C GLY A 27 -31.86 3.71 -4.51
N LYS A 28 -31.91 2.72 -5.41
CA LYS A 28 -30.93 1.62 -5.48
C LYS A 28 -29.50 2.13 -5.70
N LEU A 29 -29.31 3.08 -6.62
CA LEU A 29 -27.98 3.65 -6.87
C LEU A 29 -27.43 4.44 -5.67
N ARG A 30 -28.28 5.14 -4.92
CA ARG A 30 -27.87 5.84 -3.69
C ARG A 30 -27.44 4.86 -2.61
N GLU A 31 -28.16 3.76 -2.46
CA GLU A 31 -27.81 2.71 -1.51
C GLU A 31 -26.45 2.08 -1.85
N ILE A 32 -26.24 1.73 -3.13
CA ILE A 32 -24.96 1.21 -3.61
C ILE A 32 -23.84 2.22 -3.39
N ALA A 33 -24.06 3.50 -3.73
CA ALA A 33 -23.07 4.55 -3.52
C ALA A 33 -22.72 4.73 -2.03
N LYS A 34 -23.70 4.60 -1.12
CA LYS A 34 -23.48 4.62 0.32
C LYS A 34 -22.65 3.42 0.76
N LYS A 35 -22.98 2.21 0.28
CA LYS A 35 -22.22 0.98 0.57
C LYS A 35 -20.77 1.07 0.09
N ILE A 36 -20.55 1.53 -1.14
CA ILE A 36 -19.20 1.77 -1.68
C ILE A 36 -18.44 2.76 -0.80
N LYS A 37 -19.08 3.88 -0.41
CA LYS A 37 -18.43 4.89 0.46
C LYS A 37 -18.08 4.33 1.83
N LEU A 38 -18.96 3.53 2.45
CA LEU A 38 -18.69 2.91 3.74
C LEU A 38 -17.51 1.93 3.67
N ASN A 39 -17.52 1.04 2.67
CA ASN A 39 -16.43 0.09 2.46
C ASN A 39 -15.10 0.80 2.21
N GLU A 40 -15.12 1.92 1.48
CA GLU A 40 -13.91 2.72 1.25
C GLU A 40 -13.33 3.29 2.54
N GLN A 41 -14.19 3.78 3.44
CA GLN A 41 -13.74 4.30 4.74
C GLN A 41 -13.16 3.17 5.60
N SER A 42 -13.82 2.01 5.67
CA SER A 42 -13.29 0.83 6.37
C SER A 42 -11.94 0.39 5.82
N ARG A 43 -11.81 0.30 4.49
CA ARG A 43 -10.56 -0.04 3.81
C ARG A 43 -9.44 0.96 4.14
N LYS A 44 -9.74 2.26 4.20
CA LYS A 44 -8.76 3.29 4.58
C LYS A 44 -8.31 3.13 6.03
N THR A 45 -9.23 2.91 6.96
CA THR A 45 -8.91 2.68 8.38
C THR A 45 -8.04 1.44 8.56
N GLU A 46 -8.37 0.32 7.91
CA GLU A 46 -7.56 -0.92 7.95
C GLU A 46 -6.15 -0.70 7.41
N LYS A 47 -6.01 0.05 6.31
CA LYS A 47 -4.71 0.41 5.74
C LYS A 47 -3.86 1.28 6.68
N HIS A 48 -4.47 2.25 7.36
CA HIS A 48 -3.74 3.06 8.35
C HIS A 48 -3.25 2.21 9.53
N LEU A 49 -4.06 1.24 9.97
CA LEU A 49 -3.65 0.30 11.03
C LEU A 49 -2.52 -0.62 10.58
N SER A 50 -2.54 -1.12 9.34
CA SER A 50 -1.45 -1.96 8.81
C SER A 50 -0.15 -1.17 8.67
N MET A 51 -0.22 0.10 8.23
CA MET A 51 0.93 1.01 8.18
C MET A 51 1.55 1.21 9.58
N PHE A 52 0.72 1.44 10.60
CA PHE A 52 1.19 1.59 11.98
C PHE A 52 1.93 0.34 12.47
N TYR A 53 1.41 -0.85 12.18
CA TYR A 53 2.05 -2.10 12.56
C TYR A 53 3.39 -2.32 11.84
N ILE A 54 3.45 -2.01 10.54
CA ILE A 54 4.69 -2.08 9.76
C ILE A 54 5.75 -1.17 10.38
N VAL A 55 5.44 0.10 10.64
CA VAL A 55 6.40 1.05 11.22
C VAL A 55 6.89 0.61 12.60
N HIS A 56 6.04 -0.01 13.41
CA HIS A 56 6.43 -0.50 14.73
C HIS A 56 7.39 -1.70 14.68
N ILE A 57 7.37 -2.51 13.61
CA ILE A 57 8.31 -3.62 13.43
C ILE A 57 9.71 -3.14 13.00
N ILE A 58 9.80 -1.91 12.50
CA ILE A 58 11.02 -1.40 11.87
C ILE A 58 11.80 -0.57 12.87
N ASP A 59 12.88 -1.14 13.40
CA ASP A 59 13.84 -0.38 14.19
C ASP A 59 14.41 0.79 13.35
N ASN A 60 14.37 2.00 13.91
CA ASN A 60 14.81 3.25 13.26
C ASN A 60 13.99 3.76 12.06
N TYR A 61 12.69 3.46 11.97
CA TYR A 61 11.83 4.06 10.94
C TYR A 61 11.65 5.57 11.14
N ARG A 62 11.79 6.37 10.07
CA ARG A 62 11.59 7.83 10.13
C ARG A 62 10.09 8.13 10.26
N SER A 63 9.71 8.82 11.35
CA SER A 63 8.31 9.17 11.66
C SER A 63 7.63 10.03 10.58
N GLU A 64 8.42 10.70 9.75
CA GLU A 64 7.99 11.54 8.62
C GLU A 64 7.17 10.76 7.57
N PHE A 65 7.42 9.46 7.41
CA PHE A 65 6.69 8.61 6.45
C PHE A 65 5.30 8.19 6.94
N LEU A 66 4.97 8.32 8.24
CA LEU A 66 3.60 8.11 8.72
C LEU A 66 2.70 9.31 8.40
N ALA A 67 3.29 10.48 8.17
CA ALA A 67 2.57 11.72 7.89
C ALA A 67 2.11 11.83 6.42
N VAL A 68 2.78 11.10 5.51
CA VAL A 68 2.42 11.03 4.10
C VAL A 68 1.45 9.85 3.93
N HIS A 69 0.34 10.06 3.21
CA HIS A 69 -0.67 9.04 2.94
C HIS A 69 -0.16 7.98 1.95
N HIS A 70 0.83 7.22 2.37
CA HIS A 70 1.33 6.07 1.63
C HIS A 70 0.32 4.92 1.75
N ASP A 71 -0.30 4.55 0.64
CA ASP A 71 -1.07 3.31 0.60
C ASP A 71 -0.07 2.16 0.52
N TYR A 72 0.12 1.40 1.60
CA TYR A 72 0.91 0.17 1.59
C TYR A 72 0.31 -0.83 0.59
N ILE A 73 1.17 -1.39 -0.27
CA ILE A 73 0.80 -2.36 -1.30
C ILE A 73 1.30 -3.74 -0.90
N GLU A 74 2.62 -3.92 -0.75
CA GLU A 74 3.22 -5.24 -0.56
C GLU A 74 4.63 -5.20 0.04
N LYS A 75 5.03 -6.30 0.68
CA LYS A 75 6.36 -6.53 1.27
C LYS A 75 7.08 -7.61 0.47
N PHE A 76 8.32 -7.32 0.11
CA PHE A 76 9.18 -8.22 -0.66
C PHE A 76 10.43 -8.57 0.13
N GLN A 77 10.85 -9.83 0.06
CA GLN A 77 12.22 -10.22 0.42
C GLN A 77 13.04 -10.26 -0.87
N VAL A 78 14.13 -9.51 -0.90
CA VAL A 78 14.98 -9.39 -2.08
C VAL A 78 16.43 -9.63 -1.70
N ILE A 79 17.22 -10.11 -2.65
CA ILE A 79 18.67 -10.21 -2.51
C ILE A 79 19.26 -9.10 -3.36
N GLU A 80 20.06 -8.23 -2.75
CA GLU A 80 20.80 -7.22 -3.49
C GLU A 80 21.97 -7.87 -4.23
N LEU A 81 21.96 -7.75 -5.56
CA LEU A 81 23.08 -8.17 -6.40
C LEU A 81 24.04 -6.98 -6.49
N GLN A 82 25.17 -7.04 -5.78
CA GLN A 82 26.22 -6.04 -5.96
C GLN A 82 26.87 -6.20 -7.34
N GLN A 83 27.28 -5.07 -7.93
CA GLN A 83 27.93 -5.03 -9.25
C GLN A 83 29.38 -5.54 -9.21
N GLU A 84 29.95 -5.70 -8.01
CA GLU A 84 31.27 -6.28 -7.77
C GLU A 84 31.17 -7.66 -7.14
N LEU A 85 32.17 -8.51 -7.39
CA LEU A 85 32.29 -9.92 -6.98
C LEU A 85 32.49 -10.10 -5.45
N THR A 86 31.90 -9.25 -4.62
CA THR A 86 31.88 -9.42 -3.17
C THR A 86 30.78 -10.42 -2.80
N THR A 87 31.19 -11.54 -2.19
CA THR A 87 30.37 -12.74 -1.89
C THR A 87 29.24 -12.52 -0.87
N ILE A 88 28.97 -11.29 -0.48
CA ILE A 88 28.00 -10.98 0.57
C ILE A 88 26.66 -10.68 -0.08
N GLN A 89 25.82 -11.71 -0.20
CA GLN A 89 24.42 -11.55 -0.56
C GLN A 89 23.68 -10.86 0.59
N LEU A 90 23.36 -9.59 0.41
CA LEU A 90 22.54 -8.85 1.37
C LEU A 90 21.07 -9.18 1.13
N HIS A 91 20.48 -9.94 2.06
CA HIS A 91 19.05 -10.17 2.10
C HIS A 91 18.35 -8.93 2.68
N LEU A 92 17.60 -8.22 1.83
CA LEU A 92 16.87 -7.02 2.17
C LEU A 92 15.38 -7.29 2.24
N THR A 93 14.68 -6.49 3.04
CA THR A 93 13.22 -6.41 3.00
C THR A 93 12.84 -5.07 2.37
N ARG A 94 11.99 -5.10 1.34
CA ARG A 94 11.43 -3.90 0.69
C ARG A 94 9.94 -3.77 0.97
N PHE A 95 9.48 -2.54 1.09
CA PHE A 95 8.07 -2.20 1.25
C PHE A 95 7.65 -1.30 0.10
N LEU A 96 6.65 -1.72 -0.66
CA LEU A 96 6.08 -0.93 -1.73
C LEU A 96 4.86 -0.18 -1.23
N PHE A 97 4.86 1.12 -1.48
CA PHE A 97 3.74 2.01 -1.27
C PHE A 97 3.25 2.58 -2.62
N SER A 98 2.09 3.23 -2.62
CA SER A 98 1.49 3.85 -3.82
C SER A 98 2.39 4.80 -4.59
N ASP A 99 3.29 5.47 -3.89
CA ASP A 99 4.04 6.64 -4.34
C ASP A 99 5.53 6.56 -4.00
N CYS A 100 5.97 5.52 -3.27
CA CYS A 100 7.38 5.26 -3.01
C CYS A 100 7.68 3.76 -2.82
N LEU A 101 8.96 3.40 -2.98
CA LEU A 101 9.50 2.08 -2.65
C LEU A 101 10.55 2.27 -1.57
N GLU A 102 10.30 1.76 -0.37
CA GLU A 102 11.20 1.91 0.77
C GLU A 102 12.08 0.68 0.99
N TYR A 103 13.32 0.95 1.37
CA TYR A 103 14.36 -0.05 1.63
C TYR A 103 14.59 -0.18 3.12
N MET A 104 14.79 -1.41 3.58
CA MET A 104 15.25 -1.66 4.94
C MET A 104 16.35 -2.69 4.96
N TRP A 105 17.40 -2.35 5.69
CA TRP A 105 18.53 -3.21 5.92
C TRP A 105 18.26 -3.98 7.20
N LYS A 106 18.18 -5.31 7.10
CA LYS A 106 18.27 -6.15 8.29
C LYS A 106 19.75 -6.25 8.63
N ALA A 107 20.18 -5.64 9.74
CA ALA A 107 21.52 -5.89 10.26
C ALA A 107 21.64 -7.39 10.53
N PHE A 108 22.50 -8.07 9.77
CA PHE A 108 22.89 -9.44 10.10
C PHE A 108 23.83 -9.36 11.29
N GLU A 109 23.55 -10.10 12.37
CA GLU A 109 24.61 -10.49 13.28
C GLU A 109 25.61 -11.31 12.46
N SER A 110 26.76 -10.71 12.22
CA SER A 110 27.87 -11.31 11.49
C SER A 110 28.26 -12.62 12.17
N ILE A 111 28.04 -13.75 11.51
CA ILE A 111 28.76 -14.98 11.85
C ILE A 111 30.20 -14.76 11.38
N SER A 112 31.03 -14.31 12.29
CA SER A 112 32.48 -14.22 12.15
C SER A 112 33.07 -15.62 12.02
N HIS A 113 33.36 -16.04 10.79
CA HIS A 113 34.40 -17.04 10.56
C HIS A 113 35.16 -16.69 9.27
N PHE A 114 36.00 -15.67 9.36
CA PHE A 114 37.08 -15.46 8.40
C PHE A 114 38.38 -15.38 9.19
N SER A 115 39.11 -16.50 9.23
CA SER A 115 40.47 -16.55 9.77
C SER A 115 41.43 -15.98 8.73
N TRP A 116 41.92 -14.78 9.00
CA TRP A 116 43.01 -14.18 8.25
C TRP A 116 44.33 -14.88 8.63
N HIS A 117 45.10 -15.33 7.63
CA HIS A 117 46.50 -15.73 7.80
C HIS A 117 47.38 -14.69 7.10
N PRO A 118 48.25 -13.99 7.83
CA PRO A 118 49.26 -13.14 7.22
C PRO A 118 50.42 -13.96 6.65
N ASP A 119 50.78 -13.61 5.42
CA ASP A 119 52.16 -13.54 4.92
C ASP A 119 52.87 -14.84 4.50
N GLY A 120 52.71 -15.18 3.21
CA GLY A 120 53.84 -15.42 2.30
C GLY A 120 53.74 -14.37 1.18
N ASP A 121 54.77 -13.72 0.67
CA ASP A 121 56.21 -13.96 0.62
C ASP A 121 56.91 -12.59 0.45
N HIS A 122 58.19 -12.47 0.79
CA HIS A 122 59.24 -11.73 0.03
C HIS A 122 60.58 -11.76 0.79
N LEU A 123 61.39 -12.81 0.54
CA LEU A 123 62.80 -12.78 0.16
C LEU A 123 63.34 -14.20 -0.07
#